data_AF-A0A016VE81-F1
#
_entry.id   AF-A0A016VE81-F1
#
_cell.length_a   1.000
_cell.length_b   1.000
_cell.length_c   1.000
_cell.angle_alpha   90.00
_cell.angle_beta   90.00
_cell.angle_gamma   90.00
#
_symmetry.space_group_name_H-M   'P 1'
#
loop_
_entity.id
_entity.type
_entity.pdbx_description
1 polymer ?
#
loop_
_entity_poly.entity_id
_entity_poly.type
_entity_poly.pdbx_seq_one_letter_code
_entity_poly.pdbx_strand_id
1 'polypeptide(L)'
;MKLFEHIQTLYEHELYEDLVFLHEIIPHCDSLSPKHEALMAVYVADAYFELEKYSLSLLNYFKALQLYPEVSRSIHNKQFSDTEVRFRYHKCLIKEKKFEEALG
;
A
#
# COMPACT_ATOMS: atom_id res chain seq x y z
N MET A 1 14.97 9.99 0.58
CA MET A 1 14.44 9.80 -0.79
C MET A 1 14.81 8.47 -1.45
N LYS A 2 15.93 7.80 -1.13
CA LYS A 2 16.33 6.52 -1.80
C LYS A 2 15.37 5.34 -1.57
N LEU A 3 14.78 5.19 -0.38
CA LEU A 3 13.96 4.01 -0.08
C LEU A 3 12.74 3.87 -0.99
N PHE A 4 11.99 4.95 -1.17
CA PHE A 4 10.78 4.96 -1.99
C PHE A 4 11.08 4.49 -3.43
N GLU A 5 12.15 5.02 -4.03
CA GLU A 5 12.57 4.67 -5.40
C GLU A 5 12.91 3.18 -5.53
N HIS A 6 13.57 2.59 -4.52
CA HIS A 6 13.89 1.16 -4.53
C HIS A 6 12.62 0.31 -4.37
N ILE A 7 11.73 0.65 -3.42
CA ILE A 7 10.45 -0.04 -3.25
C ILE A 7 9.62 0.03 -4.53
N GLN A 8 9.54 1.20 -5.17
CA GLN A 8 8.85 1.37 -6.44
C GLN A 8 9.48 0.50 -7.54
N THR A 9 10.82 0.48 -7.64
CA THR A 9 11.51 -0.35 -8.64
C THR A 9 11.23 -1.83 -8.44
N LEU A 10 11.30 -2.31 -7.19
CA LEU A 10 11.01 -3.71 -6.86
C LEU A 10 9.55 -4.05 -7.19
N TYR A 11 8.62 -3.15 -6.90
CA TYR A 11 7.21 -3.30 -7.24
C TYR A 11 6.98 -3.39 -8.75
N GLU A 12 7.61 -2.52 -9.53
CA GLU A 12 7.51 -2.52 -11.00
C GLU A 12 8.09 -3.79 -11.65
N HIS A 13 8.98 -4.50 -10.96
CA HIS A 13 9.56 -5.78 -11.39
C HIS A 13 8.88 -6.99 -10.73
N GLU A 14 7.79 -6.79 -9.98
CA GLU A 14 7.06 -7.83 -9.27
C GLU A 14 7.91 -8.63 -8.26
N LEU A 15 8.98 -8.01 -7.73
CA LEU A 15 9.89 -8.61 -6.74
C LEU A 15 9.33 -8.42 -5.32
N TYR A 16 8.21 -9.07 -5.03
CA TYR A 16 7.43 -8.83 -3.81
C TYR A 16 8.14 -9.28 -2.52
N GLU A 17 8.89 -10.38 -2.55
CA GLU A 17 9.65 -10.85 -1.39
C GLU A 17 10.73 -9.85 -0.99
N ASP A 18 11.53 -9.38 -1.97
CA ASP A 18 12.58 -8.38 -1.75
C ASP A 18 12.00 -7.04 -1.30
N LEU A 19 10.84 -6.65 -1.85
CA LEU A 19 10.14 -5.44 -1.47
C LEU A 19 9.74 -5.47 -0.01
N VAL A 20 9.05 -6.54 0.41
CA VAL A 20 8.61 -6.71 1.81
C VAL A 20 9.82 -6.80 2.73
N PHE A 21 10.84 -7.57 2.36
CA PHE A 21 12.08 -7.65 3.14
C PHE A 21 12.70 -6.27 3.34
N LEU A 22 12.89 -5.50 2.26
CA LEU A 22 13.46 -4.15 2.33
C LEU A 22 12.61 -3.21 3.18
N HIS A 23 11.28 -3.30 3.07
CA HIS A 23 10.35 -2.51 3.86
C HIS A 23 10.42 -2.84 5.36
N GLU A 24 10.52 -4.11 5.71
CA GLU A 24 10.56 -4.58 7.11
C GLU A 24 11.90 -4.26 7.80
N ILE A 25 13.03 -4.32 7.08
CA ILE A 25 14.36 -4.11 7.68
C ILE A 25 14.75 -2.63 7.83
N ILE A 26 14.10 -1.70 7.13
CA ILE A 26 14.40 -0.28 7.23
C ILE A 26 13.36 0.39 8.12
N PRO A 27 13.67 0.63 9.41
CA PRO A 27 12.74 1.32 10.29
C PRO A 27 12.59 2.78 9.85
N HIS A 28 11.34 3.16 9.60
CA HIS A 28 10.84 4.55 9.47
C HIS A 28 11.70 5.52 8.63
N CYS A 29 11.22 5.82 7.43
CA CYS A 29 11.79 6.88 6.62
C CYS A 29 11.16 8.23 7.01
N ASP A 30 11.77 8.93 7.96
CA ASP A 30 11.29 10.21 8.53
C ASP A 30 11.27 11.40 7.55
N SER A 31 11.28 11.16 6.24
CA SER A 31 11.47 12.19 5.21
C SER A 31 10.70 11.92 3.90
N LEU A 32 9.63 11.12 3.94
CA LEU A 32 8.73 10.98 2.80
C LEU A 32 7.64 12.05 2.83
N SER A 33 7.27 12.54 1.64
CA SER A 33 6.06 13.35 1.52
C SER A 33 4.82 12.46 1.75
N PRO A 34 3.68 13.02 2.21
CA PRO A 34 2.45 12.25 2.38
C PRO A 34 2.04 11.46 1.13
N LYS A 35 2.34 12.01 -0.06
CA LYS A 35 2.14 11.32 -1.33
C LYS A 35 3.00 10.06 -1.46
N HIS A 36 4.32 10.17 -1.23
CA HIS A 36 5.21 9.01 -1.34
C HIS A 36 4.92 8.00 -0.24
N GLU A 37 4.53 8.44 0.94
CA GLU A 37 4.11 7.53 2.01
C GLU A 37 2.85 6.75 1.63
N ALA A 38 1.85 7.43 1.05
CA ALA A 38 0.63 6.78 0.58
C ALA A 38 0.91 5.78 -0.55
N LEU A 39 1.73 6.14 -1.54
CA LEU A 39 2.12 5.23 -2.64
C LEU A 39 2.92 4.03 -2.13
N MET A 40 3.89 4.27 -1.25
CA MET A 40 4.68 3.18 -0.65
C MET A 40 3.78 2.21 0.12
N ALA A 41 2.79 2.72 0.86
CA ALA A 41 1.82 1.89 1.55
C ALA A 41 1.00 1.03 0.58
N VAL A 42 0.61 1.55 -0.60
CA VAL A 42 -0.05 0.75 -1.65
C VAL A 42 0.87 -0.36 -2.18
N TYR A 43 2.11 -0.03 -2.58
CA TYR A 43 3.06 -1.04 -3.10
C TYR A 43 3.34 -2.16 -2.10
N VAL A 44 3.55 -1.79 -0.83
CA VAL A 44 3.75 -2.74 0.27
C VAL A 44 2.50 -3.58 0.49
N ALA A 45 1.30 -2.98 0.42
CA ALA A 45 0.05 -3.70 0.57
C ALA A 45 -0.16 -4.74 -0.56
N ASP A 46 0.10 -4.36 -1.81
CA ASP A 46 0.08 -5.28 -2.96
C ASP A 46 1.09 -6.41 -2.77
N ALA A 47 2.33 -6.11 -2.40
CA ALA A 47 3.35 -7.13 -2.17
C ALA A 47 2.93 -8.12 -1.06
N TYR A 48 2.39 -7.62 0.06
CA TYR A 48 1.82 -8.49 1.09
C TYR A 48 0.64 -9.32 0.58
N PHE A 49 -0.19 -8.77 -0.32
CA PHE A 49 -1.32 -9.50 -0.90
C PHE A 49 -0.86 -10.66 -1.76
N GLU A 50 0.11 -10.42 -2.64
CA GLU A 50 0.68 -11.44 -3.53
C GLU A 50 1.42 -12.54 -2.75
N LEU A 51 2.00 -12.20 -1.59
CA LEU A 51 2.59 -13.16 -0.66
C LEU A 51 1.58 -13.80 0.31
N GLU A 52 0.28 -13.64 0.07
CA GLU A 52 -0.82 -14.17 0.90
C GLU A 52 -0.83 -13.71 2.36
N LYS A 53 -0.09 -12.65 2.69
CA LYS A 53 -0.05 -11.99 3.99
C LYS A 53 -1.19 -10.97 4.12
N TYR A 54 -2.44 -11.42 3.97
CA TYR A 54 -3.60 -10.54 3.79
C TYR A 54 -3.86 -9.58 4.97
N SER A 55 -3.62 -10.00 6.20
CA SER A 55 -3.72 -9.14 7.39
C SER A 55 -2.76 -7.93 7.32
N LEU A 56 -1.52 -8.14 6.86
CA LEU A 56 -0.53 -7.07 6.68
C LEU A 56 -0.85 -6.20 5.46
N SER A 57 -1.36 -6.82 4.40
CA SER A 57 -1.87 -6.11 3.22
C SER A 57 -2.98 -5.14 3.60
N LEU A 58 -3.97 -5.61 4.35
CA LEU A 58 -5.11 -4.83 4.84
C LEU A 58 -4.66 -3.63 5.67
N LEU A 59 -3.72 -3.83 6.60
CA LEU A 59 -3.16 -2.75 7.41
C LEU A 59 -2.53 -1.65 6.56
N ASN A 60 -1.76 -2.03 5.54
CA ASN A 60 -1.07 -1.07 4.66
C ASN A 60 -2.04 -0.36 3.71
N TYR A 61 -3.05 -1.07 3.20
CA TYR A 61 -4.12 -0.44 2.43
C TYR A 61 -4.91 0.58 3.25
N PHE A 62 -5.24 0.23 4.50
CA PHE A 62 -5.89 1.14 5.43
C PHE A 62 -5.04 2.40 5.66
N LYS A 63 -3.73 2.23 5.88
CA LYS A 63 -2.78 3.34 6.00
C LYS A 63 -2.79 4.24 4.75
N ALA A 64 -2.77 3.65 3.55
CA ALA A 64 -2.85 4.42 2.30
C ALA A 64 -4.15 5.25 2.23
N LEU A 65 -5.30 4.64 2.55
CA LEU A 65 -6.61 5.30 2.52
C LEU A 65 -6.72 6.44 3.54
N GLN A 66 -6.02 6.37 4.68
CA GLN A 66 -5.97 7.46 5.65
C GLN A 66 -5.23 8.70 5.12
N LEU A 67 -4.25 8.51 4.25
CA LEU A 67 -3.43 9.59 3.66
C LEU A 67 -4.08 10.20 2.40
N TYR A 68 -4.97 9.48 1.73
CA TYR A 68 -5.60 9.91 0.48
C TYR A 68 -6.39 11.22 0.54
N PRO A 69 -7.14 11.54 1.62
CA PRO A 69 -7.80 12.85 1.74
C PRO A 69 -6.84 14.04 1.66
N GLU A 70 -5.60 13.89 2.14
CA GLU A 70 -4.56 14.93 2.06
C GLU A 70 -3.91 14.96 0.68
N VAL A 71 -3.58 13.78 0.14
CA VAL A 71 -2.94 13.64 -1.18
C VAL A 71 -3.89 14.12 -2.30
N SER A 72 -5.16 13.73 -2.27
CA SER A 72 -6.17 14.04 -3.29
C SER A 72 -6.48 15.53 -3.39
N ARG A 73 -6.38 16.28 -2.29
CA ARG A 73 -6.51 17.75 -2.32
C ARG A 73 -5.30 18.43 -2.94
N SER A 74 -4.13 17.79 -2.88
CA SER A 74 -2.87 18.36 -3.37
C SER A 74 -2.59 18.03 -4.84
N ILE A 75 -2.93 16.81 -5.31
CA ILE A 75 -2.57 16.31 -6.64
C ILE A 75 -3.58 15.24 -7.08
N HIS A 76 -4.01 15.26 -8.34
CA HIS A 76 -4.60 14.08 -8.99
C HIS A 76 -3.56 12.95 -9.02
N ASN A 77 -3.59 12.05 -8.04
CA ASN A 77 -2.70 10.90 -7.99
C ASN A 77 -3.01 10.00 -9.19
N LYS A 78 -2.17 10.04 -10.23
CA LYS A 78 -2.42 9.33 -11.50
C LYS A 78 -2.15 7.82 -11.42
N GLN A 79 -1.42 7.36 -10.39
CA GLN A 79 -0.96 5.97 -10.36
C GLN A 79 -2.00 5.01 -9.78
N PHE A 80 -2.71 5.42 -8.73
CA PHE A 80 -3.85 4.68 -8.18
C PHE A 80 -4.95 5.65 -7.75
N SER A 81 -6.18 5.36 -8.14
CA SER A 81 -7.37 6.12 -7.69
C SER A 81 -7.81 5.68 -6.27
N ASP A 82 -8.54 6.54 -5.56
CA ASP A 82 -9.15 6.18 -4.26
C ASP A 82 -10.05 4.95 -4.39
N THR A 83 -10.88 4.91 -5.44
CA THR A 83 -11.75 3.77 -5.75
C THR A 83 -10.96 2.48 -5.95
N GLU A 84 -9.83 2.54 -6.65
CA GLU A 84 -9.00 1.37 -6.90
C GLU A 84 -8.36 0.83 -5.62
N VAL A 85 -7.84 1.72 -4.77
CA VAL A 85 -7.26 1.31 -3.47
C VAL A 85 -8.34 0.72 -2.55
N ARG A 86 -9.54 1.30 -2.52
CA ARG A 86 -10.68 0.72 -1.79
C ARG A 86 -11.04 -0.67 -2.32
N PHE A 87 -11.12 -0.83 -3.64
CA PHE A 87 -11.41 -2.12 -4.25
C PHE A 87 -10.39 -3.18 -3.81
N ARG A 88 -9.10 -2.86 -3.84
CA ARG A 88 -8.04 -3.78 -3.39
C ARG A 88 -8.11 -4.06 -1.88
N TYR A 89 -8.42 -3.06 -1.07
CA TYR A 89 -8.70 -3.23 0.37
C TYR A 89 -9.85 -4.22 0.61
N HIS A 90 -10.98 -4.08 -0.07
CA HIS A 90 -12.11 -5.01 0.05
C HIS A 90 -11.75 -6.42 -0.45
N LYS A 91 -10.91 -6.55 -1.49
CA LYS A 91 -10.38 -7.85 -1.92
C LYS A 91 -9.61 -8.55 -0.80
N CYS A 92 -8.83 -7.80 0.00
CA CYS A 92 -8.13 -8.34 1.18
C CYS A 92 -9.13 -8.80 2.26
N LEU A 93 -10.16 -8.02 2.54
CA LEU A 93 -11.20 -8.38 3.52
C LEU A 93 -11.92 -9.69 3.16
N ILE A 94 -12.24 -9.88 1.87
CA ILE A 94 -12.83 -11.12 1.38
C ILE A 94 -11.88 -12.31 1.60
N LYS A 95 -10.58 -12.13 1.33
CA LYS A 95 -9.56 -13.17 1.54
C LYS A 95 -9.39 -13.54 3.02
N GLU A 96 -9.48 -12.56 3.91
CA GLU A 96 -9.50 -12.74 5.37
C GLU A 96 -10.84 -13.26 5.91
N LYS A 97 -11.83 -13.52 5.05
CA LYS A 97 -13.20 -13.94 5.45
C LYS A 97 -13.90 -12.95 6.38
N LYS A 98 -13.50 -11.68 6.34
CA LYS A 98 -14.10 -10.57 7.08
C LYS A 98 -15.26 -9.97 6.29
N PHE A 99 -16.27 -10.80 6.03
CA PHE A 99 -17.37 -10.46 5.11
C PHE A 99 -18.23 -9.29 5.62
N GLU A 100 -18.39 -9.14 6.93
CA GLU A 100 -19.13 -8.02 7.52
C GLU A 100 -18.42 -6.67 7.28
N GLU A 101 -17.09 -6.64 7.45
CA GLU A 101 -16.26 -5.46 7.14
C GLU A 101 -16.18 -5.20 5.63
N ALA A 102 -16.41 -6.20 4.77
CA ALA A 102 -16.36 -6.07 3.32
C ALA A 102 -17.64 -5.49 2.69
N LEU A 103 -18.77 -5.55 3.40
CA LEU A 103 -20.10 -5.12 2.92
C LEU A 103 -20.52 -3.72 3.40
N GLY A 104 -19.80 -3.15 4.38
CA GLY A 104 -20.01 -1.79 4.89
C GLY A 104 -19.19 -0.75 4.13
#